data_AF-A0A9D8L9K2-F1
#
_entry.id   AF-A0A9D8L9K2-F1
#
_cell.length_a   1.000
_cell.length_b   1.000
_cell.length_c   1.000
_cell.angle_alpha   90.00
_cell.angle_beta   90.00
_cell.angle_gamma   90.00
#
_symmetry.space_group_name_H-M   'P 1'
#
loop_
_entity.id
_entity.type
_entity.pdbx_description
1 polymer ?
#
loop_
_entity_poly.entity_id
_entity_poly.type
_entity_poly.pdbx_seq_one_letter_code
_entity_poly.pdbx_strand_id
1 'polypeptide(L)'
;MTPNKPRDDADYFRLHVEASLCIWEDMLAAYTNHGRSDFSVAMTDEQHAELADCWENRGTVEMRHAAIDLGPHACAAWDNIPEEDRELFVPYDWSFVPWFVNQVQWHPHSSAVYLLPSNLKERLADEAIVRRGREAVLRGVK
;
A
#
# COMPACT_ATOMS: atom_id res chain seq x y z
N MET A 1 -4.42 23.09 -16.30
CA MET A 1 -4.60 21.64 -16.11
C MET A 1 -4.63 20.98 -17.48
N THR A 2 -3.52 20.39 -17.90
CA THR A 2 -3.48 19.51 -19.07
C THR A 2 -4.17 18.21 -18.68
N PRO A 3 -5.11 17.66 -19.47
CA PRO A 3 -5.70 16.37 -19.15
C PRO A 3 -4.58 15.32 -19.12
N ASN A 4 -4.55 14.49 -18.07
CA ASN A 4 -3.64 13.35 -18.03
C ASN A 4 -3.85 12.53 -19.31
N LYS A 5 -2.77 12.34 -20.09
CA LYS A 5 -2.78 11.46 -21.25
C LYS A 5 -3.28 10.08 -20.78
N PRO A 6 -4.25 9.45 -21.47
CA PRO A 6 -4.64 8.08 -21.14
C PRO A 6 -3.40 7.18 -21.21
N ARG A 7 -3.15 6.42 -20.15
CA ARG A 7 -2.12 5.37 -20.16
C ARG A 7 -2.51 4.33 -21.22
N ASP A 8 -1.55 3.83 -21.99
CA ASP A 8 -1.82 2.69 -22.86
C ASP A 8 -1.93 1.40 -22.03
N ASP A 9 -2.54 0.36 -22.60
CA ASP A 9 -2.82 -0.88 -21.88
C ASP A 9 -1.55 -1.60 -21.38
N ALA A 10 -0.41 -1.40 -22.07
CA ALA A 10 0.85 -2.00 -21.71
C ALA A 10 1.50 -1.27 -20.51
N ASP A 11 1.44 0.06 -20.49
CA ASP A 11 1.87 0.88 -19.36
C ASP A 11 1.00 0.60 -18.13
N TYR A 12 -0.31 0.46 -18.31
CA TYR A 12 -1.23 0.11 -17.21
C TYR A 12 -0.91 -1.28 -16.64
N PHE A 13 -0.69 -2.28 -17.51
CA PHE A 13 -0.30 -3.62 -17.10
C PHE A 13 1.04 -3.64 -16.35
N ARG A 14 2.04 -2.90 -16.84
CA ARG A 14 3.35 -2.82 -16.20
C ARG A 14 3.26 -2.20 -14.80
N LEU A 15 2.57 -1.06 -14.66
CA LEU A 15 2.42 -0.38 -13.38
C LEU A 15 1.67 -1.24 -12.36
N HIS A 16 0.67 -2.00 -12.82
CA HIS A 16 -0.04 -2.96 -11.98
C HIS A 16 0.87 -4.06 -11.44
N VAL A 17 1.72 -4.63 -12.29
CA VAL A 17 2.68 -5.66 -11.88
C VAL A 17 3.70 -5.09 -10.89
N GLU A 18 4.27 -3.91 -11.18
CA GLU A 18 5.20 -3.21 -10.28
C GLU A 18 4.55 -2.96 -8.91
N ALA A 19 3.35 -2.36 -8.87
CA ALA A 19 2.63 -2.11 -7.64
C ALA A 19 2.36 -3.40 -6.84
N SER A 20 1.91 -4.45 -7.52
CA SER A 20 1.62 -5.75 -6.87
C SER A 20 2.86 -6.38 -6.26
N LEU A 21 4.01 -6.28 -6.94
CA LEU A 21 5.28 -6.81 -6.45
C LEU A 21 5.76 -6.04 -5.23
N CYS A 22 5.72 -4.71 -5.26
CA CYS A 22 6.13 -3.90 -4.11
C CYS A 22 5.22 -4.13 -2.89
N ILE A 23 3.90 -4.26 -3.10
CA ILE A 23 2.95 -4.59 -2.02
C ILE A 23 3.29 -5.95 -1.42
N TRP A 24 3.55 -6.95 -2.27
CA TRP A 24 3.96 -8.27 -1.81
C TRP A 24 5.25 -8.22 -0.97
N GLU A 25 6.27 -7.47 -1.42
CA GLU A 25 7.53 -7.33 -0.72
C GLU A 25 7.35 -6.68 0.66
N ASP A 26 6.58 -5.60 0.75
CA ASP A 26 6.33 -4.93 2.02
C ASP A 26 5.48 -5.79 2.98
N MET A 27 4.42 -6.43 2.50
CA MET A 27 3.62 -7.37 3.30
C MET A 27 4.48 -8.52 3.84
N LEU A 28 5.35 -9.09 3.00
CA LEU A 28 6.24 -10.17 3.41
C LEU A 28 7.23 -9.69 4.46
N ALA A 29 7.87 -8.53 4.25
CA ALA A 29 8.80 -7.94 5.21
C ALA A 29 8.12 -7.66 6.55
N ALA A 30 6.92 -7.06 6.52
CA ALA A 30 6.12 -6.79 7.71
C ALA A 30 5.76 -8.08 8.45
N TYR A 31 5.35 -9.14 7.76
CA TYR A 31 5.05 -10.43 8.37
C TYR A 31 6.29 -11.11 8.96
N THR A 32 7.42 -11.16 8.23
CA THR A 32 8.63 -11.87 8.70
C THR A 32 9.36 -11.15 9.82
N ASN A 33 9.23 -9.83 9.90
CA ASN A 33 9.99 -9.00 10.85
C ASN A 33 9.13 -8.48 12.01
N HIS A 34 7.99 -9.10 12.32
CA HIS A 34 7.09 -8.68 13.40
C HIS A 34 6.61 -7.22 13.28
N GLY A 35 6.17 -6.81 12.10
CA GLY A 35 5.68 -5.45 11.80
C GLY A 35 6.79 -4.43 11.55
N ARG A 36 8.06 -4.85 11.63
CA ARG A 36 9.23 -4.02 11.31
C ARG A 36 9.63 -4.20 9.86
N SER A 37 8.94 -3.49 8.98
CA SER A 37 9.51 -3.25 7.65
C SER A 37 10.80 -2.43 7.82
N ASP A 38 11.90 -2.84 7.16
CA ASP A 38 13.11 -1.99 7.02
C ASP A 38 12.76 -0.69 6.25
N PHE A 39 11.56 -0.66 5.65
CA PHE A 39 10.98 0.49 5.00
C PHE A 39 10.10 1.30 5.96
N SER A 40 10.65 2.42 6.41
CA SER A 40 10.06 3.75 6.60
C SER A 40 8.68 3.94 7.31
N VAL A 41 7.64 3.11 7.12
CA VAL A 41 6.35 3.21 7.84
C VAL A 41 6.01 1.90 8.55
N ALA A 42 6.42 1.79 9.82
CA ALA A 42 6.09 0.64 10.65
C ALA A 42 4.56 0.50 10.87
N MET A 43 4.06 -0.73 10.83
CA MET A 43 2.70 -1.06 11.26
C MET A 43 2.56 -0.85 12.77
N THR A 44 1.34 -0.56 13.25
CA THR A 44 1.05 -0.73 14.69
C THR A 44 1.04 -2.21 15.06
N ASP A 45 1.16 -2.51 16.36
CA ASP A 45 1.09 -3.88 16.87
C ASP A 45 -0.23 -4.55 16.49
N GLU A 46 -1.35 -3.81 16.52
CA GLU A 46 -2.66 -4.30 16.09
C GLU A 46 -2.69 -4.61 14.59
N GLN A 47 -2.21 -3.70 13.74
CA GLN A 47 -2.18 -3.91 12.29
C GLN A 47 -1.31 -5.11 11.90
N HIS A 48 -0.17 -5.26 12.58
CA HIS A 48 0.70 -6.41 12.40
C HIS A 48 0.01 -7.71 12.86
N ALA A 49 -0.68 -7.69 14.00
CA ALA A 49 -1.42 -8.85 14.49
C ALA A 49 -2.54 -9.28 13.52
N GLU A 50 -3.27 -8.33 12.94
CA GLU A 50 -4.30 -8.60 11.93
C GLU A 50 -3.70 -9.18 10.63
N LEU A 51 -2.57 -8.61 10.15
CA LEU A 51 -1.85 -9.14 8.99
C LEU A 51 -1.37 -10.58 9.26
N ALA A 52 -0.76 -10.82 10.42
CA ALA A 52 -0.25 -12.13 10.81
C ALA A 52 -1.37 -13.16 10.91
N ASP A 53 -2.49 -12.82 11.56
CA ASP A 53 -3.66 -13.70 11.64
C ASP A 53 -4.22 -14.03 10.25
N CYS A 54 -4.32 -13.03 9.37
CA CYS A 54 -4.73 -13.25 7.98
C CYS A 54 -3.78 -14.20 7.23
N TRP A 55 -2.47 -14.03 7.44
CA TRP A 55 -1.43 -14.86 6.81
C TRP A 55 -1.48 -16.31 7.26
N GLU A 56 -1.61 -16.55 8.57
CA GLU A 56 -1.70 -17.90 9.16
C GLU A 56 -2.97 -18.65 8.69
N ASN A 57 -4.09 -17.94 8.55
CA ASN A 57 -5.36 -18.57 8.16
C ASN A 57 -5.50 -18.81 6.65
N ARG A 58 -4.95 -17.92 5.81
CA ARG A 58 -5.10 -17.99 4.34
C ARG A 58 -3.90 -18.62 3.64
N GLY A 59 -2.73 -18.53 4.23
CA GLY A 59 -1.48 -19.02 3.67
C GLY A 59 -0.89 -18.11 2.59
N THR A 60 0.40 -18.34 2.30
CA THR A 60 1.23 -17.50 1.43
C THR A 60 0.70 -17.31 0.02
N VAL A 61 0.06 -18.34 -0.57
CA VAL A 61 -0.48 -18.26 -1.94
C VAL A 61 -1.61 -17.25 -2.02
N GLU A 62 -2.54 -17.29 -1.08
CA GLU A 62 -3.66 -16.35 -1.00
C GLU A 62 -3.18 -14.92 -0.69
N MET A 63 -2.11 -14.77 0.09
CA MET A 63 -1.51 -13.46 0.35
C MET A 63 -0.86 -12.85 -0.91
N ARG A 64 -0.30 -13.68 -1.80
CA ARG A 64 0.15 -13.19 -3.13
C ARG A 64 -0.99 -12.73 -4.01
N HIS A 65 -2.10 -13.47 -4.02
CA HIS A 65 -3.30 -13.02 -4.73
C HIS A 65 -3.84 -11.72 -4.15
N ALA A 66 -3.80 -11.55 -2.83
CA ALA A 66 -4.18 -10.30 -2.20
C ALA A 66 -3.31 -9.12 -2.66
N ALA A 67 -1.99 -9.31 -2.78
CA ALA A 67 -1.10 -8.27 -3.33
C ALA A 67 -1.45 -7.90 -4.79
N ILE A 68 -1.78 -8.90 -5.62
CA ILE A 68 -2.23 -8.70 -7.00
C ILE A 68 -3.54 -7.91 -7.05
N ASP A 69 -4.51 -8.28 -6.21
CA ASP A 69 -5.81 -7.61 -6.14
C ASP A 69 -5.67 -6.16 -5.64
N LEU A 70 -4.70 -5.89 -4.75
CA LEU A 70 -4.42 -4.55 -4.23
C LEU A 70 -3.66 -3.64 -5.22
N GLY A 71 -2.91 -4.21 -6.17
CA GLY A 71 -2.10 -3.45 -7.13
C GLY A 71 -2.86 -2.36 -7.89
N PRO A 72 -4.03 -2.64 -8.51
CA PRO A 72 -4.85 -1.63 -9.17
C PRO A 72 -5.33 -0.52 -8.23
N HIS A 73 -5.58 -0.85 -6.97
CA HIS A 73 -5.99 0.12 -5.96
C HIS A 73 -4.85 1.03 -5.53
N ALA A 74 -3.63 0.50 -5.41
CA ALA A 74 -2.44 1.31 -5.17
C ALA A 74 -2.15 2.25 -6.34
N CYS A 75 -2.31 1.79 -7.59
CA CYS A 75 -2.19 2.65 -8.77
C CYS A 75 -3.23 3.77 -8.77
N ALA A 76 -4.50 3.44 -8.49
CA ALA A 76 -5.57 4.42 -8.38
C ALA A 76 -5.34 5.39 -7.21
N ALA A 77 -4.78 4.90 -6.09
CA ALA A 77 -4.43 5.74 -4.95
C ALA A 77 -3.35 6.76 -5.32
N TRP A 78 -2.28 6.32 -5.98
CA TRP A 78 -1.23 7.17 -6.50
C TRP A 78 -1.76 8.26 -7.44
N ASP A 79 -2.65 7.89 -8.36
CA ASP A 79 -3.21 8.82 -9.35
C ASP A 79 -4.09 9.90 -8.73
N ASN A 80 -4.65 9.66 -7.54
CA ASN A 80 -5.47 10.61 -6.80
C ASN A 80 -4.68 11.51 -5.85
N ILE A 81 -3.39 11.24 -5.61
CA ILE A 81 -2.54 12.15 -4.83
C ILE A 81 -2.32 13.43 -5.65
N PRO A 82 -2.60 14.63 -5.09
CA PRO A 82 -2.32 15.91 -5.72
C PRO A 82 -0.86 16.02 -6.17
N GLU A 83 -0.57 16.73 -7.26
CA GLU A 83 0.78 16.79 -7.83
C GLU A 83 1.79 17.40 -6.85
N GLU A 84 1.37 18.41 -6.10
CA GLU A 84 2.11 19.06 -5.01
C GLU A 84 2.47 18.09 -3.86
N ASP A 85 1.63 17.08 -3.62
CA ASP A 85 1.84 16.08 -2.58
C ASP A 85 2.61 14.86 -3.10
N ARG A 86 2.67 14.66 -4.42
CA ARG A 86 3.48 13.58 -5.01
C ARG A 86 4.96 13.80 -4.78
N GLU A 87 5.44 15.03 -4.60
CA GLU A 87 6.83 15.29 -4.20
C GLU A 87 7.19 14.66 -2.84
N LEU A 88 6.18 14.32 -2.02
CA LEU A 88 6.35 13.68 -0.73
C LEU A 88 6.61 12.17 -0.83
N PHE A 89 6.41 11.58 -2.00
CA PHE A 89 6.52 10.16 -2.26
C PHE A 89 7.23 9.88 -3.59
N VAL A 90 7.62 8.63 -3.80
CA VAL A 90 8.01 8.13 -5.12
C VAL A 90 7.04 7.01 -5.47
N PRO A 91 6.48 6.98 -6.71
CA PRO A 91 5.51 5.96 -7.07
C PRO A 91 6.09 4.57 -6.84
N TYR A 92 5.32 3.73 -6.14
CA TYR A 92 5.65 2.33 -5.86
C TYR A 92 6.98 2.11 -5.11
N ASP A 93 7.50 3.15 -4.45
CA ASP A 93 8.75 3.10 -3.69
C ASP A 93 8.49 2.81 -2.19
N TRP A 94 9.57 2.63 -1.42
CA TRP A 94 9.64 2.33 0.03
C TRP A 94 8.90 3.31 0.96
N SER A 95 8.27 4.35 0.41
CA SER A 95 7.52 5.37 1.14
C SER A 95 6.02 5.31 0.90
N PHE A 96 5.60 5.08 -0.35
CA PHE A 96 4.20 5.02 -0.72
C PHE A 96 3.58 3.66 -0.39
N VAL A 97 4.25 2.58 -0.76
CA VAL A 97 3.68 1.23 -0.61
C VAL A 97 3.47 0.86 0.85
N PRO A 98 4.44 1.04 1.77
CA PRO A 98 4.21 0.73 3.19
C PRO A 98 3.09 1.56 3.79
N TRP A 99 2.99 2.84 3.41
CA TRP A 99 1.89 3.69 3.82
C TRP A 99 0.53 3.19 3.31
N PHE A 100 0.45 2.77 2.05
CA PHE A 100 -0.75 2.22 1.43
C PHE A 100 -1.17 0.90 2.10
N VAL A 101 -0.22 -0.01 2.32
CA VAL A 101 -0.43 -1.30 3.00
C VAL A 101 -0.95 -1.07 4.43
N ASN A 102 -0.50 -0.02 5.12
CA ASN A 102 -1.03 0.35 6.44
C ASN A 102 -2.46 0.93 6.40
N GLN A 103 -3.03 1.21 5.23
CA GLN A 103 -4.46 1.54 5.11
C GLN A 103 -5.34 0.31 4.95
N VAL A 104 -4.75 -0.86 4.71
CA VAL A 104 -5.46 -2.12 4.51
C VAL A 104 -5.95 -2.65 5.87
N GLN A 105 -7.23 -3.00 5.93
CA GLN A 105 -7.88 -3.66 7.06
C GLN A 105 -7.81 -5.17 6.84
N TRP A 106 -6.86 -5.82 7.51
CA TRP A 106 -6.65 -7.25 7.33
C TRP A 106 -7.74 -8.05 8.04
N HIS A 107 -8.34 -9.00 7.32
CA HIS A 107 -9.37 -9.86 7.89
C HIS A 107 -9.21 -11.30 7.36
N PRO A 108 -9.13 -12.31 8.25
CA PRO A 108 -8.75 -13.67 7.89
C PRO A 108 -9.75 -14.38 6.96
N HIS A 109 -10.98 -13.86 6.89
CA HIS A 109 -12.08 -14.46 6.12
C HIS A 109 -12.62 -13.57 4.99
N SER A 110 -11.99 -12.44 4.71
CA SER A 110 -12.46 -11.51 3.68
C SER A 110 -11.64 -11.64 2.40
N SER A 111 -12.27 -11.39 1.24
CA SER A 111 -11.54 -11.23 -0.01
C SER A 111 -10.64 -9.99 0.04
N ALA A 112 -9.54 -9.99 -0.71
CA ALA A 112 -8.60 -8.86 -0.75
C ALA A 112 -9.26 -7.54 -1.16
N VAL A 113 -10.28 -7.62 -2.01
CA VAL A 113 -11.08 -6.47 -2.50
C VAL A 113 -11.86 -5.79 -1.38
N TYR A 114 -12.15 -6.49 -0.28
CA TYR A 114 -12.84 -5.94 0.90
C TYR A 114 -11.90 -5.48 2.01
N LEU A 115 -10.58 -5.61 1.82
CA LEU A 115 -9.60 -5.18 2.82
C LEU A 115 -9.35 -3.67 2.75
N LEU A 116 -9.85 -2.97 1.73
CA LEU A 116 -9.73 -1.52 1.65
C LEU A 116 -10.96 -0.86 2.29
N PRO A 117 -10.76 0.16 3.15
CA PRO A 117 -11.89 0.87 3.73
C PRO A 117 -12.68 1.57 2.62
N SER A 118 -14.01 1.60 2.74
CA SER A 118 -14.91 2.19 1.73
C SER A 118 -14.63 3.68 1.48
N ASN A 119 -14.05 4.37 2.46
CA ASN A 119 -13.62 5.77 2.38
C ASN A 119 -12.13 5.94 2.01
N LEU A 120 -11.47 4.91 1.46
CA LEU A 120 -10.04 4.98 1.11
C LEU A 120 -9.76 6.23 0.27
N LYS A 121 -10.56 6.51 -0.76
CA LYS A 121 -10.37 7.71 -1.61
C LYS A 121 -10.36 9.02 -0.81
N GLU A 122 -11.24 9.16 0.17
CA GLU A 122 -11.33 10.34 1.02
C GLU A 122 -10.14 10.42 1.99
N ARG A 123 -9.68 9.27 2.51
CA ARG A 123 -8.47 9.18 3.36
C ARG A 123 -7.19 9.47 2.60
N LEU A 124 -7.12 9.08 1.33
CA LEU A 124 -5.96 9.36 0.46
C LEU A 124 -5.92 10.84 0.03
N ALA A 125 -7.07 11.51 0.02
CA ALA A 125 -7.17 12.96 -0.21
C ALA A 125 -6.94 13.80 1.06
N ASP A 126 -6.74 13.17 2.22
CA ASP A 126 -6.45 13.84 3.48
C ASP A 126 -4.93 14.12 3.58
N GLU A 127 -4.55 15.37 3.33
CA GLU A 127 -3.18 15.89 3.44
C GLU A 127 -2.51 15.54 4.78
N ALA A 128 -3.26 15.44 5.88
CA ALA A 128 -2.68 15.09 7.17
C ALA A 128 -2.29 13.60 7.25
N ILE A 129 -3.02 12.71 6.57
CA ILE A 129 -2.66 11.29 6.43
C ILE A 129 -1.41 11.13 5.56
N VAL A 130 -1.37 11.83 4.43
CA VAL A 130 -0.23 11.86 3.50
C VAL A 130 1.03 12.41 4.20
N ARG A 131 0.91 13.54 4.89
CA ARG A 131 2.02 14.16 5.63
C ARG A 131 2.54 13.29 6.77
N ARG A 132 1.64 12.62 7.51
CA ARG A 132 2.04 11.64 8.54
C ARG A 132 2.79 10.45 7.93
N GLY A 133 2.38 9.99 6.76
CA GLY A 133 3.12 8.99 5.97
C GLY A 133 4.55 9.44 5.74
N ARG A 134 4.77 10.63 5.19
CA ARG A 134 6.12 11.19 5.00
C ARG A 134 6.91 11.34 6.31
N GLU A 135 6.30 11.83 7.38
CA GLU A 135 7.01 11.99 8.65
C GLU A 135 7.44 10.66 9.24
N ALA A 136 6.64 9.61 9.09
CA ALA A 136 7.05 8.25 9.44
C ALA A 136 8.24 7.82 8.58
N VAL A 137 8.13 8.01 7.25
CA VAL A 137 9.19 7.67 6.28
C VAL A 137 10.52 8.32 6.66
N LEU A 138 10.51 9.63 6.88
CA LEU A 138 11.70 10.42 7.22
C LEU A 138 12.29 10.08 8.60
N ARG A 139 11.49 9.50 9.51
CA ARG A 139 11.97 9.07 10.84
C ARG A 139 12.56 7.66 10.81
N GLY A 140 12.11 6.80 9.89
CA GLY A 140 12.57 5.41 9.72
C GLY A 140 13.85 5.27 8.89
N VAL A 141 14.21 6.26 8.06
CA VAL A 141 15.51 6.32 7.37
C VAL A 141 16.57 6.86 8.35
N LYS A 142 17.23 5.97 9.10
CA LYS A 142 18.43 6.27 9.90
C LYS A 142 19.52 5.25 9.66
#